data_AF-A0A8B8IXF5-F1
#
_entry.id   AF-A0A8B8IXF5-F1
#
_cell.length_a   1.000
_cell.length_b   1.000
_cell.length_c   1.000
_cell.angle_alpha   90.00
_cell.angle_beta   90.00
_cell.angle_gamma   90.00
#
_symmetry.space_group_name_H-M   'P 1'
#
loop_
_entity.id
_entity.type
_entity.pdbx_description
1 polymer ?
#
loop_
_entity_poly.entity_id
_entity_poly.type
_entity_poly.pdbx_seq_one_letter_code
_entity_poly.pdbx_strand_id
1 'polypeptide(L)'
;MELSLVLLALSMFFKTSSCVFCYVCNPEQTYDGSLLCKDFDGSEKFLEDCEHSTMCFKRETTLRFGDGMTSSTIQRACASQTLDGDQARINGKWQKVNTIYEVYEETCKEDYDSDRPTKTINCYCRGNLCNASNVNIINSTTVLLLIIVYLIS
;
A
#
# COMPACT_ATOMS: atom_id res chain seq x y z
N MET A 1 -32.76 -11.05 -18.89
CA MET A 1 -31.69 -11.17 -19.90
C MET A 1 -30.96 -9.84 -20.08
N GLU A 2 -31.69 -8.72 -20.17
CA GLU A 2 -31.14 -7.36 -20.29
C GLU A 2 -30.27 -6.92 -19.10
N LEU A 3 -30.68 -7.18 -17.86
CA LEU A 3 -29.93 -6.75 -16.66
C LEU A 3 -28.53 -7.40 -16.56
N SER A 4 -28.42 -8.65 -16.99
CA SER A 4 -27.18 -9.43 -16.98
C SER A 4 -26.16 -8.89 -17.98
N LEU A 5 -26.64 -8.44 -19.15
CA LEU A 5 -25.82 -7.79 -20.19
C LEU A 5 -25.34 -6.41 -19.74
N VAL A 6 -26.17 -5.64 -19.05
CA VAL A 6 -25.79 -4.34 -18.47
C VAL A 6 -24.73 -4.49 -17.38
N LEU A 7 -24.87 -5.50 -16.50
CA LEU A 7 -23.87 -5.80 -15.45
C LEU A 7 -22.52 -6.26 -16.04
N LEU A 8 -22.54 -7.09 -17.08
CA LEU A 8 -21.34 -7.50 -17.82
C LEU A 8 -20.70 -6.34 -18.60
N ALA A 9 -21.50 -5.41 -19.13
CA ALA A 9 -20.99 -4.22 -19.79
C ALA A 9 -20.32 -3.26 -18.79
N LEU A 10 -20.90 -3.06 -17.60
CA LEU A 10 -20.32 -2.20 -16.56
C LEU A 10 -18.96 -2.72 -16.06
N SER A 11 -18.76 -4.04 -15.96
CA SER A 11 -17.48 -4.60 -15.50
C SER A 11 -16.34 -4.39 -16.52
N MET A 12 -16.66 -4.23 -17.81
CA MET A 12 -15.66 -3.96 -18.86
C MET A 12 -15.18 -2.49 -18.89
N PHE A 13 -15.91 -1.55 -18.26
CA PHE A 13 -15.49 -0.15 -18.15
C PHE A 13 -14.54 0.14 -16.99
N PHE A 14 -14.38 -0.79 -16.04
CA PHE A 14 -13.34 -0.70 -15.01
C PHE A 14 -12.00 -1.18 -15.54
N LYS A 15 -11.51 -0.56 -16.62
CA LYS A 15 -10.09 -0.54 -16.90
C LYS A 15 -9.49 0.52 -15.99
N THR A 16 -9.31 0.18 -14.72
CA THR A 16 -8.59 1.02 -13.76
C THR A 16 -7.19 1.26 -14.33
N SER A 17 -6.88 2.52 -14.67
CA SER A 17 -5.53 2.93 -15.01
C SER A 17 -4.58 2.44 -13.92
N SER A 18 -3.45 1.85 -14.31
CA SER A 18 -2.56 1.05 -13.47
C SER A 18 -1.68 1.85 -12.50
N CYS A 19 -2.06 3.08 -12.15
CA CYS A 19 -1.32 3.96 -11.28
C CYS A 19 -2.19 4.31 -10.07
N VAL A 20 -1.58 4.30 -8.89
CA VAL A 20 -2.25 4.57 -7.61
C VAL A 20 -1.55 5.72 -6.90
N PHE A 21 -2.32 6.61 -6.27
CA PHE A 21 -1.75 7.61 -5.38
C PHE A 21 -1.50 6.99 -4.00
N CYS A 22 -0.31 7.18 -3.45
CA CYS A 22 0.04 6.68 -2.13
C CYS A 22 0.66 7.79 -1.28
N TYR A 23 0.61 7.63 0.05
CA TYR A 23 1.45 8.43 0.94
C TYR A 23 2.87 7.88 0.96
N VAL A 24 3.87 8.76 0.97
CA VAL A 24 5.30 8.41 1.01
C VAL A 24 6.02 9.18 2.09
N CYS A 25 6.68 8.45 2.98
CA CYS A 25 7.55 9.01 4.00
C CYS A 25 8.53 7.94 4.52
N ASN A 26 9.68 8.38 5.00
CA ASN A 26 10.70 7.52 5.61
C ASN A 26 10.82 7.75 7.12
N PRO A 27 11.19 6.72 7.89
CA PRO A 27 11.38 6.87 9.33
C PRO A 27 12.59 7.73 9.68
N GLU A 28 13.61 7.77 8.82
CA GLU A 28 14.88 8.46 9.01
C GLU A 28 15.21 9.32 7.80
N GLN A 29 16.08 10.32 8.02
CA GLN A 29 16.49 11.25 6.98
C GLN A 29 17.45 10.55 6.02
N THR A 30 17.05 10.42 4.76
CA THR A 30 17.88 9.89 3.69
C THR A 30 18.54 11.03 2.92
N TYR A 31 19.66 10.74 2.24
CA TYR A 31 20.44 11.73 1.48
C TYR A 31 19.67 12.41 0.33
N ASP A 32 18.55 11.83 -0.08
CA ASP A 32 17.65 12.31 -1.14
C ASP A 32 16.67 13.41 -0.67
N GLY A 33 16.68 13.77 0.61
CA GLY A 33 15.75 14.76 1.17
C GLY A 33 14.33 14.25 1.35
N SER A 34 14.16 12.93 1.50
CA SER A 34 12.84 12.33 1.71
C SER A 34 12.12 12.90 2.94
N LEU A 35 10.79 12.91 2.86
CA LEU A 35 9.93 13.40 3.94
C LEU A 35 9.90 12.42 5.10
N LEU A 36 9.98 12.95 6.32
CA LEU A 36 10.02 12.13 7.52
C LEU A 36 8.60 11.73 7.96
N CYS A 37 8.39 10.46 8.28
CA CYS A 37 7.10 9.97 8.77
C CYS A 37 6.73 10.53 10.15
N LYS A 38 7.69 11.05 10.93
CA LYS A 38 7.41 11.76 12.18
C LYS A 38 6.61 13.05 11.95
N ASP A 39 6.74 13.64 10.76
CA ASP A 39 6.09 14.90 10.35
C ASP A 39 4.85 14.64 9.49
N PHE A 40 4.43 13.36 9.37
CA PHE A 40 3.31 12.93 8.55
C PHE A 40 1.99 13.51 9.05
N ASP A 41 1.36 14.32 8.21
CA ASP A 41 0.08 15.01 8.49
C ASP A 41 -1.01 14.68 7.46
N GLY A 42 -0.73 13.76 6.52
CA GLY A 42 -1.65 13.41 5.43
C GLY A 42 -1.87 14.52 4.40
N SER A 43 -1.06 15.58 4.40
CA SER A 43 -1.14 16.62 3.39
C SER A 43 -0.55 16.19 2.04
N GLU A 44 -0.83 16.98 1.01
CA GLU A 44 -0.42 16.73 -0.38
C GLU A 44 1.10 16.60 -0.55
N LYS A 45 1.91 17.18 0.35
CA LYS A 45 3.37 17.05 0.29
C LYS A 45 3.82 15.59 0.40
N PHE A 46 3.05 14.74 1.10
CA PHE A 46 3.34 13.32 1.25
C PHE A 46 2.75 12.46 0.13
N LEU A 47 2.08 13.04 -0.88
CA LEU A 47 1.46 12.28 -1.96
C LEU A 47 2.44 12.00 -3.09
N GLU A 48 2.41 10.76 -3.57
CA GLU A 48 3.16 10.32 -4.75
C GLU A 48 2.24 9.56 -5.70
N ASP A 49 2.37 9.83 -7.01
CA ASP A 49 1.76 9.02 -8.07
C ASP A 49 2.67 7.84 -8.38
N CYS A 50 2.22 6.62 -8.06
CA CYS A 50 3.02 5.42 -8.23
C CYS A 50 2.96 4.90 -9.67
N GLU A 51 3.70 5.52 -10.58
CA GLU A 51 3.73 5.16 -12.02
C GLU A 51 4.15 3.70 -12.31
N HIS A 52 4.82 3.05 -11.36
CA HIS A 52 5.38 1.71 -11.49
C HIS A 52 4.83 0.73 -10.44
N SER A 53 3.67 1.05 -9.86
CA SER A 53 3.04 0.23 -8.83
C SER A 53 1.52 0.30 -8.90
N THR A 54 0.87 -0.83 -8.61
CA THR A 54 -0.59 -0.91 -8.45
C THR A 54 -1.01 -0.95 -6.98
N MET A 55 -0.04 -0.90 -6.04
CA MET A 55 -0.28 -1.03 -4.61
C MET A 55 0.49 0.01 -3.78
N CYS A 56 -0.09 0.43 -2.67
CA CYS A 56 0.63 1.18 -1.64
C CYS A 56 1.27 0.24 -0.63
N PHE A 57 2.37 0.69 -0.05
CA PHE A 57 3.12 0.01 1.00
C PHE A 57 3.07 0.80 2.32
N LYS A 58 2.96 0.07 3.42
CA LYS A 58 3.21 0.58 4.77
C LYS A 58 4.01 -0.43 5.59
N ARG A 59 5.07 0.03 6.24
CA ARG A 59 5.81 -0.72 7.26
C ARG A 59 5.60 -0.11 8.62
N GLU A 60 5.43 -0.95 9.62
CA GLU A 60 5.47 -0.56 11.02
C GLU A 60 6.44 -1.48 11.75
N THR A 61 7.49 -0.91 12.35
CA THR A 61 8.50 -1.66 13.09
C THR A 61 8.47 -1.22 14.56
N THR A 62 8.24 -2.15 15.47
CA THR A 62 8.22 -1.93 16.90
C THR A 62 9.39 -2.63 17.56
N LEU A 63 10.24 -1.90 18.28
CA LEU A 63 11.31 -2.42 19.12
C LEU A 63 10.85 -2.43 20.58
N ARG A 64 10.98 -3.57 21.26
CA ARG A 64 10.75 -3.66 22.72
C ARG A 64 12.09 -3.69 23.45
N PHE A 65 12.30 -2.75 24.35
CA PHE A 65 13.49 -2.67 25.20
C PHE A 65 13.33 -3.57 26.44
N GLY A 66 14.45 -3.97 27.04
CA GLY A 66 14.47 -4.87 28.20
C GLY A 66 13.85 -4.28 29.48
N ASP A 67 13.72 -2.96 29.54
CA ASP A 67 13.03 -2.22 30.61
C ASP A 67 11.51 -2.10 30.39
N GLY A 68 11.00 -2.70 29.31
CA GLY A 68 9.59 -2.66 28.93
C GLY A 68 9.19 -1.45 28.08
N MET A 69 10.10 -0.50 27.79
CA MET A 69 9.81 0.58 26.86
C MET A 69 9.65 0.04 25.43
N THR A 70 8.88 0.75 24.61
CA THR A 70 8.70 0.41 23.19
C THR A 70 8.95 1.62 22.32
N SER A 71 9.69 1.44 21.23
CA SER A 71 9.85 2.42 20.16
C SER A 71 9.20 1.89 18.89
N SER A 72 8.48 2.73 18.16
CA SER A 72 7.81 2.37 16.91
C SER A 72 8.22 3.33 15.79
N THR A 73 8.54 2.79 14.62
CA THR A 73 8.78 3.55 13.40
C THR A 73 7.81 3.14 12.32
N ILE A 74 7.45 4.10 11.46
CA ILE A 74 6.56 3.88 10.33
C ILE A 74 7.28 4.29 9.06
N GLN A 75 7.07 3.53 7.99
CA GLN A 75 7.43 3.87 6.62
C GLN A 75 6.18 3.79 5.74
N ARG A 76 6.04 4.70 4.78
CA ARG A 76 5.01 4.64 3.75
C ARG A 76 5.67 4.82 2.39
N ALA A 77 5.24 4.07 1.38
CA ALA A 77 5.79 4.16 0.03
C ALA A 77 4.81 3.61 -1.02
N CYS A 78 5.15 3.75 -2.29
CA CYS A 78 4.66 2.86 -3.35
C CYS A 78 5.22 1.44 -3.15
N ALA A 79 4.46 0.39 -3.49
CA ALA A 79 4.96 -0.98 -3.41
C ALA A 79 5.97 -1.27 -4.53
N SER A 80 7.09 -1.92 -4.23
CA SER A 80 8.13 -2.24 -5.20
C SER A 80 7.73 -3.43 -6.08
N GLN A 81 6.98 -3.17 -7.16
CA GLN A 81 6.47 -4.21 -8.06
C GLN A 81 7.25 -4.34 -9.37
N THR A 82 8.34 -3.59 -9.55
CA THR A 82 9.24 -3.71 -10.69
C THR A 82 10.55 -4.39 -10.31
N LEU A 83 11.16 -5.09 -11.26
CA LEU A 83 12.52 -5.60 -11.12
C LEU A 83 13.52 -4.58 -11.67
N ASP A 84 14.55 -4.25 -10.89
CA ASP A 84 15.61 -3.40 -11.40
C ASP A 84 16.39 -4.12 -12.51
N GLY A 85 16.67 -3.40 -13.59
CA GLY A 85 17.33 -3.94 -14.77
C GLY A 85 16.47 -4.85 -15.66
N ASP A 86 15.14 -4.90 -15.48
CA ASP A 86 14.26 -5.70 -16.35
C ASP A 86 14.35 -5.26 -17.83
N GLN A 87 14.48 -6.24 -18.73
CA GLN A 87 14.70 -6.02 -20.15
C GLN A 87 13.90 -7.00 -21.01
N ALA A 88 13.26 -6.46 -22.04
CA ALA A 88 12.58 -7.25 -23.06
C ALA A 88 13.23 -7.05 -24.43
N ARG A 89 13.18 -8.10 -25.26
CA ARG A 89 13.66 -8.02 -26.65
C ARG A 89 12.56 -7.50 -27.56
N ILE A 90 12.60 -6.21 -27.86
CA ILE A 90 11.61 -5.52 -28.69
C ILE A 90 12.28 -5.14 -30.02
N ASN A 91 11.72 -5.62 -31.13
CA ASN A 91 12.29 -5.43 -32.48
C ASN A 91 13.76 -5.88 -32.59
N GLY A 92 14.07 -7.01 -31.96
CA GLY A 92 15.40 -7.63 -31.99
C GLY A 92 16.44 -7.00 -31.06
N LYS A 93 16.14 -5.86 -30.43
CA LYS A 93 17.03 -5.14 -29.49
C LYS A 93 16.55 -5.31 -28.05
N TRP A 94 17.49 -5.40 -27.12
CA TRP A 94 17.20 -5.34 -25.69
C TRP A 94 16.81 -3.91 -25.31
N GLN A 95 15.67 -3.76 -24.64
CA GLN A 95 15.15 -2.48 -24.16
C GLN A 95 14.74 -2.65 -22.69
N LYS A 96 15.02 -1.62 -21.87
CA LYS A 96 14.55 -1.59 -20.48
C LYS A 96 13.03 -1.52 -20.48
N VAL A 97 12.40 -2.32 -19.63
CA VAL A 97 10.94 -2.34 -19.44
C VAL A 97 10.61 -2.18 -17.96
N ASN A 98 9.45 -1.62 -17.68
CA ASN A 98 8.93 -1.45 -16.31
C ASN A 98 7.73 -2.39 -16.14
N THR A 99 8.00 -3.69 -16.15
CA THR A 99 6.98 -4.71 -15.95
C THR A 99 6.52 -4.68 -14.49
N ILE A 100 5.22 -4.49 -14.26
CA ILE A 100 4.62 -4.60 -12.92
C ILE A 100 4.33 -6.08 -12.65
N TYR A 101 4.93 -6.62 -11.60
CA TYR A 101 4.72 -7.98 -11.13
C TYR A 101 3.79 -8.00 -9.90
N GLU A 102 2.79 -8.86 -9.94
CA GLU A 102 1.87 -9.10 -8.81
C GLU A 102 2.50 -10.04 -7.78
N VAL A 103 3.53 -9.55 -7.08
CA VAL A 103 4.31 -10.31 -6.08
C VAL A 103 3.79 -10.17 -4.65
N TYR A 104 2.85 -9.24 -4.41
CA TYR A 104 2.33 -8.94 -3.09
C TYR A 104 0.85 -9.32 -2.97
N GLU A 105 0.52 -9.95 -1.84
CA GLU A 105 -0.86 -10.14 -1.43
C GLU A 105 -1.37 -8.89 -0.71
N GLU A 106 -2.62 -8.53 -0.96
CA GLU A 106 -3.29 -7.40 -0.32
C GLU A 106 -3.69 -7.74 1.12
N THR A 107 -2.71 -7.61 2.02
CA THR A 107 -2.84 -7.93 3.43
C THR A 107 -1.69 -7.32 4.24
N CYS A 108 -1.81 -7.38 5.56
CA CYS A 108 -0.73 -7.08 6.49
C CYS A 108 -0.12 -8.39 7.00
N LYS A 109 1.18 -8.58 6.77
CA LYS A 109 1.93 -9.74 7.28
C LYS A 109 2.95 -9.30 8.30
N GLU A 110 2.98 -9.99 9.42
CA GLU A 110 4.02 -9.85 10.42
C GLU A 110 5.25 -10.66 9.99
N ASP A 111 6.39 -9.97 9.93
CA ASP A 111 7.71 -10.59 9.85
C ASP A 111 8.20 -10.78 11.29
N TYR A 112 7.85 -11.94 11.86
CA TYR A 112 8.20 -12.34 13.21
C TYR A 112 9.39 -13.30 13.18
N ASP A 113 10.45 -12.92 13.88
CA ASP A 113 11.63 -13.74 14.13
C ASP A 113 11.84 -13.77 15.65
N SER A 114 11.79 -14.97 16.26
CA SER A 114 11.90 -15.13 17.72
C SER A 114 13.23 -14.65 18.28
N ASP A 115 14.26 -14.57 17.42
CA ASP A 115 15.60 -14.17 17.80
C ASP A 115 15.77 -12.64 17.71
N ARG A 116 14.76 -11.91 17.24
CA ARG A 116 14.79 -10.44 17.08
C ARG A 116 13.87 -9.74 18.10
N PRO A 117 14.36 -8.69 18.79
CA PRO A 117 13.52 -7.88 19.68
C PRO A 117 12.56 -6.96 18.91
N THR A 118 12.68 -6.90 17.59
CA THR A 118 11.88 -6.08 16.70
C THR A 118 10.74 -6.89 16.09
N LYS A 119 9.52 -6.35 16.15
CA LYS A 119 8.35 -6.83 15.43
C LYS A 119 8.11 -5.93 14.22
N THR A 120 8.04 -6.48 13.02
CA THR A 120 7.76 -5.70 11.79
C THR A 120 6.47 -6.19 11.15
N ILE A 121 5.59 -5.26 10.81
CA ILE A 121 4.37 -5.53 10.03
C ILE A 121 4.50 -4.81 8.69
N ASN A 122 4.37 -5.57 7.60
CA ASN A 122 4.35 -5.07 6.24
C ASN A 122 2.92 -5.18 5.69
N CYS A 123 2.35 -4.07 5.28
CA CYS A 123 1.02 -3.99 4.69
C CYS A 123 1.09 -3.56 3.22
N TYR A 124 0.34 -4.27 2.38
CA TYR A 124 0.14 -3.92 0.97
C TYR A 124 -1.36 -3.76 0.73
N CYS A 125 -1.75 -2.69 0.05
CA CYS A 125 -3.16 -2.41 -0.25
C CYS A 125 -3.33 -1.79 -1.64
N ARG A 126 -4.49 -2.02 -2.27
CA ARG A 126 -4.87 -1.40 -3.54
C ARG A 126 -5.80 -0.21 -3.29
N GLY A 127 -5.78 0.73 -4.23
CA GLY A 127 -6.61 1.92 -4.20
C GLY A 127 -5.91 3.15 -3.61
N ASN A 128 -6.38 4.32 -4.03
CA ASN A 128 -5.76 5.59 -3.69
C ASN A 128 -5.71 5.81 -2.17
N LEU A 129 -4.54 6.19 -1.68
CA LEU A 129 -4.27 6.61 -0.32
C LEU A 129 -4.57 5.53 0.74
N CYS A 130 -4.66 4.26 0.35
CA CYS A 130 -5.04 3.17 1.25
C CYS A 130 -4.05 2.98 2.42
N ASN A 131 -2.80 3.42 2.26
CA ASN A 131 -1.76 3.38 3.29
C ASN A 131 -1.81 4.55 4.31
N ALA A 132 -2.88 5.33 4.31
CA ALA A 132 -3.14 6.37 5.32
C ALA A 132 -3.30 5.79 6.74
N SER A 133 -3.99 4.64 6.84
CA SER A 133 -4.45 4.13 8.13
C SER A 133 -3.30 3.72 9.06
N ASN A 134 -3.41 4.13 10.33
CA ASN A 134 -2.78 3.42 11.44
C ASN A 134 -3.71 2.27 11.78
N VAL A 135 -3.20 1.04 11.77
CA VAL A 135 -4.02 -0.18 11.69
C VAL A 135 -5.13 -0.14 12.72
N ASN A 136 -6.34 0.13 12.25
CA ASN A 136 -7.59 -0.22 12.89
C ASN A 136 -8.41 -0.78 11.75
N ILE A 137 -8.40 -2.10 11.63
CA ILE A 137 -9.27 -2.82 10.70
C ILE A 137 -10.69 -2.65 11.23
N ILE A 138 -11.29 -1.50 10.97
CA ILE A 138 -12.74 -1.40 11.01
C ILE A 138 -13.19 -2.07 9.73
N ASN A 139 -13.62 -3.32 9.86
CA ASN A 139 -14.10 -4.13 8.76
C ASN A 139 -15.21 -3.34 8.04
N SER A 140 -14.99 -2.93 6.78
CA SER A 140 -15.92 -2.06 6.05
C SER A 140 -17.35 -2.62 6.04
N THR A 141 -17.48 -3.95 6.08
CA THR A 141 -18.75 -4.67 6.22
C THR A 141 -19.50 -4.39 7.52
N THR A 142 -18.81 -4.22 8.65
CA THR A 142 -19.45 -3.92 9.95
C THR A 142 -19.95 -2.48 10.01
N VAL A 143 -19.22 -1.53 9.41
CA VAL A 143 -19.69 -0.13 9.30
C VAL A 143 -20.93 -0.05 8.42
N LEU A 144 -20.93 -0.75 7.28
CA LEU A 144 -22.08 -0.77 6.37
C LEU A 144 -23.32 -1.36 7.04
N LEU A 145 -23.17 -2.44 7.80
CA LEU A 145 -24.25 -3.06 8.57
C LEU A 145 -24.81 -2.12 9.64
N LEU A 146 -23.95 -1.38 10.37
CA LEU A 146 -24.39 -0.43 11.39
C LEU A 146 -25.18 0.74 10.79
N ILE A 147 -24.76 1.25 9.63
CA ILE A 147 -25.48 2.31 8.90
C ILE A 147 -26.86 1.82 8.45
N ILE A 148 -26.94 0.59 7.92
CA ILE A 148 -28.21 -0.01 7.50
C ILE A 148 -29.17 -0.17 8.69
N VAL A 149 -28.69 -0.66 9.84
CA VAL A 149 -29.51 -0.81 11.06
C VAL A 149 -30.01 0.54 11.58
N TYR A 150 -29.17 1.58 11.56
CA TYR A 150 -29.57 2.93 11.96
C TYR A 150 -30.63 3.54 11.04
N LEU A 151 -30.57 3.27 9.74
CA LEU A 151 -31.55 3.78 8.77
C LEU A 151 -32.90 3.05 8.79
N ILE A 152 -32.97 1.88 9.42
CA ILE A 152 -34.18 1.04 9.53
C ILE A 152 -34.85 1.17 10.91
N SER A 153 -34.14 1.71 11.91
CA SER A 153 -34.69 2.04 13.25
C SER A 153 -35.31 3.43 13.28
#